data_AF-A0A0A2IKJ7-F1
#
_entry.id   AF-A0A0A2IKJ7-F1
#
_cell.length_a   1.000
_cell.length_b   1.000
_cell.length_c   1.000
_cell.angle_alpha   90.00
_cell.angle_beta   90.00
_cell.angle_gamma   90.00
#
_symmetry.space_group_name_H-M   'P 1'
#
loop_
_entity.id
_entity.type
_entity.pdbx_description
1 polymer ?
#
loop_
_entity_poly.entity_id
_entity_poly.type
_entity_poly.pdbx_seq_one_letter_code
_entity_poly.pdbx_strand_id
1 'polypeptide(L)'
;MNFSSFTTVNTLTAASLGSISVYDTDCASSQPNALFSARALDGHKARSRWVADTTKLHSAGLSGFFNLNGLSFKPLGEVPRGLILEIIAWEIRDSEAQNVYNTWAAYTEGGQQDMQYYDFTMFGGFWGETVNMVEIVIRAPDEEQKEVDWAFCLDDLDVEFLDRGLDE
;
A
#
# COMPACT_ATOMS: atom_id res chain seq x y z
N MET A 1 2.78 4.93 -12.57
CA MET A 1 2.42 5.13 -11.15
C MET A 1 3.40 6.09 -10.51
N ASN A 2 2.91 7.00 -9.68
CA ASN A 2 3.68 7.93 -8.86
C ASN A 2 3.48 7.57 -7.39
N PHE A 3 4.55 7.14 -6.72
CA PHE A 3 4.54 6.75 -5.31
C PHE A 3 4.96 7.93 -4.42
N SER A 4 4.24 8.15 -3.33
CA SER A 4 4.51 9.19 -2.32
C SER A 4 4.68 8.56 -0.94
N SER A 5 5.64 9.05 -0.17
CA SER A 5 6.06 8.48 1.12
C SER A 5 6.54 7.02 1.03
N PHE A 6 7.09 6.62 -0.11
CA PHE A 6 7.73 5.32 -0.31
C PHE A 6 9.20 5.47 -0.71
N THR A 7 10.02 4.48 -0.37
CA THR A 7 11.36 4.30 -0.88
C THR A 7 11.58 2.84 -1.23
N THR A 8 12.26 2.58 -2.35
CA THR A 8 12.69 1.23 -2.70
C THR A 8 13.90 0.86 -1.84
N VAL A 9 13.80 -0.23 -1.10
CA VAL A 9 14.84 -0.69 -0.17
C VAL A 9 15.26 -2.11 -0.51
N ASN A 10 16.57 -2.33 -0.62
CA ASN A 10 17.15 -3.67 -0.61
C ASN A 10 17.13 -4.21 0.84
N THR A 11 16.33 -5.23 1.11
CA THR A 11 16.01 -5.64 2.50
C THR A 11 17.23 -6.21 3.23
N LEU A 12 18.06 -6.98 2.54
CA LEU A 12 19.30 -7.54 3.10
C LEU A 12 20.29 -6.44 3.48
N THR A 13 20.46 -5.45 2.60
CA THR A 13 21.34 -4.31 2.87
C THR A 13 20.80 -3.50 4.05
N ALA A 14 19.51 -3.20 4.07
CA ALA A 14 18.88 -2.44 5.15
C ALA A 14 19.01 -3.14 6.51
N ALA A 15 18.80 -4.47 6.56
CA ALA A 15 19.02 -5.25 7.77
C ALA A 15 20.50 -5.24 8.20
N SER A 16 21.44 -5.38 7.24
CA SER A 16 22.88 -5.32 7.54
C SER A 16 23.33 -3.97 8.10
N LEU A 17 22.65 -2.89 7.70
CA LEU A 17 22.88 -1.53 8.19
C LEU A 17 22.07 -1.20 9.46
N GLY A 18 21.26 -2.14 9.95
CA GLY A 18 20.39 -1.95 11.13
C GLY A 18 19.24 -0.96 10.91
N SER A 19 18.89 -0.66 9.66
CA SER A 19 17.76 0.23 9.33
C SER A 19 16.41 -0.49 9.46
N ILE A 20 16.40 -1.82 9.44
CA ILE A 20 15.27 -2.69 9.78
C ILE A 20 15.74 -3.89 10.62
N SER A 21 14.78 -4.60 11.22
CA SER A 21 15.04 -5.86 11.91
C SER A 21 15.56 -6.92 10.93
N VAL A 22 16.39 -7.85 11.45
CA VAL A 22 16.74 -9.07 10.70
C VAL A 22 15.53 -9.98 10.43
N TYR A 23 14.45 -9.80 11.20
CA TYR A 23 13.18 -10.49 11.00
C TYR A 23 12.28 -9.84 9.94
N ASP A 24 12.70 -8.70 9.38
CA ASP A 24 11.97 -7.96 8.34
C ASP A 24 12.60 -8.17 6.94
N THR A 25 13.55 -9.10 6.77
CA THR A 25 14.22 -9.28 5.47
C THR A 25 13.33 -9.97 4.42
N ASP A 26 12.33 -10.71 4.87
CA ASP A 26 11.28 -11.38 4.09
C ASP A 26 10.24 -10.42 3.50
N CYS A 27 10.31 -9.14 3.87
CA CYS A 27 9.50 -8.04 3.34
C CYS A 27 9.66 -7.81 1.82
N ALA A 28 10.69 -8.36 1.17
CA ALA A 28 10.77 -8.43 -0.29
C ALA A 28 10.46 -9.86 -0.75
N SER A 29 9.17 -10.15 -0.96
CA SER A 29 8.71 -11.45 -1.46
C SER A 29 9.23 -11.74 -2.86
N SER A 30 9.40 -10.71 -3.71
CA SER A 30 9.92 -10.83 -5.07
C SER A 30 11.46 -10.84 -5.15
N GLN A 31 12.13 -10.39 -4.07
CA GLN A 31 13.58 -10.18 -3.92
C GLN A 31 14.29 -9.37 -5.03
N PRO A 32 15.30 -8.54 -4.68
CA PRO A 32 15.79 -8.24 -3.33
C PRO A 32 15.18 -6.97 -2.74
N ASN A 33 14.25 -6.32 -3.45
CA ASN A 33 13.76 -4.99 -3.12
C ASN A 33 12.26 -5.01 -2.81
N ALA A 34 11.84 -4.16 -1.88
CA ALA A 34 10.43 -3.86 -1.63
C ALA A 34 10.23 -2.35 -1.45
N LEU A 35 8.98 -1.89 -1.51
CA LEU A 35 8.60 -0.50 -1.27
C LEU A 35 8.38 -0.31 0.23
N PHE A 36 9.13 0.57 0.87
CA PHE A 36 9.02 0.84 2.30
C PHE A 36 8.35 2.17 2.51
N SER A 37 7.39 2.24 3.44
CA SER A 37 6.85 3.53 3.87
C SER A 37 7.91 4.30 4.65
N ALA A 38 8.14 5.53 4.23
CA ALA A 38 9.05 6.44 4.92
C ALA A 38 8.31 7.01 6.14
N ARG A 39 8.90 6.88 7.33
CA ARG A 39 8.41 7.60 8.52
C ARG A 39 8.57 9.10 8.31
N ALA A 40 7.58 9.87 8.75
CA ALA A 40 7.66 11.32 8.66
C ALA A 40 8.59 11.86 9.74
N LEU A 41 9.72 12.43 9.34
CA LEU A 41 10.70 13.04 10.26
C LEU A 41 10.13 14.25 11.03
N ASP A 42 9.06 14.87 10.50
CA ASP A 42 8.62 16.22 10.88
C ASP A 42 7.27 16.22 11.62
N GLY A 43 6.78 15.04 12.02
CA GLY A 43 5.44 14.87 12.61
C GLY A 43 4.26 15.16 11.66
N HIS A 44 4.54 15.55 10.40
CA HIS A 44 3.54 15.68 9.35
C HIS A 44 3.22 14.30 8.76
N LYS A 45 2.06 13.75 9.10
CA LYS A 45 1.59 12.45 8.62
C LYS A 45 1.33 12.50 7.11
N ALA A 46 2.35 12.23 6.30
CA ALA A 46 2.18 12.05 4.87
C ALA A 46 1.75 10.61 4.61
N ARG A 47 0.46 10.41 4.32
CA ARG A 47 -0.07 9.08 3.99
C ARG A 47 0.72 8.47 2.85
N SER A 48 1.10 7.21 3.03
CA SER A 48 1.74 6.43 2.00
C SER A 48 0.72 6.13 0.92
N ARG A 49 0.99 6.59 -0.30
CA ARG A 49 0.03 6.49 -1.40
C ARG A 49 0.71 6.33 -2.75
N TRP A 50 -0.03 5.78 -3.69
CA TRP A 50 0.35 5.83 -5.10
C TRP A 50 -0.82 6.28 -5.96
N VAL A 51 -0.49 7.05 -7.00
CA VAL A 51 -1.44 7.64 -7.92
C VAL A 51 -1.07 7.24 -9.34
N ALA A 52 -2.06 7.01 -10.18
CA ALA A 52 -1.88 6.82 -11.61
C ALA A 52 -1.14 8.03 -12.20
N ASP A 53 -0.09 7.76 -12.99
CA ASP A 53 0.56 8.82 -13.77
C ASP A 53 -0.18 8.90 -15.11
N THR A 54 -1.29 9.65 -15.13
CA THR A 54 -2.21 9.70 -16.27
C THR A 54 -1.49 10.08 -17.55
N THR A 55 -0.53 11.02 -17.50
CA THR A 55 0.26 11.41 -18.68
C THR A 55 1.08 10.24 -19.21
N LYS A 56 1.80 9.51 -18.35
CA LYS A 56 2.57 8.32 -18.79
C LYS A 56 1.66 7.21 -19.29
N LEU A 57 0.55 6.92 -18.59
CA LEU A 57 -0.39 5.87 -18.97
C LEU A 57 -1.05 6.16 -20.34
N HIS A 58 -1.54 7.40 -20.53
CA HIS A 58 -2.11 7.84 -21.81
C HIS A 58 -1.10 7.75 -22.95
N SER A 59 0.17 8.08 -22.70
CA SER A 59 1.24 7.96 -23.70
C SER A 59 1.51 6.51 -24.12
N ALA A 60 1.17 5.55 -23.26
CA ALA A 60 1.25 4.11 -23.52
C ALA A 60 -0.07 3.53 -24.08
N GLY A 61 -1.10 4.36 -24.31
CA GLY A 61 -2.41 3.90 -24.80
C GLY A 61 -3.30 3.27 -23.72
N LEU A 62 -2.96 3.46 -22.44
CA LEU A 62 -3.70 2.95 -21.30
C LEU A 62 -4.60 4.04 -20.69
N SER A 63 -5.61 3.63 -19.93
CA SER A 63 -6.48 4.49 -19.12
C SER A 63 -5.72 5.15 -17.97
N GLY A 64 -6.23 6.30 -17.51
CA GLY A 64 -5.82 6.92 -16.24
C GLY A 64 -6.25 6.13 -14.99
N PHE A 65 -7.04 5.07 -15.16
CA PHE A 65 -7.54 4.17 -14.12
C PHE A 65 -6.93 2.76 -14.25
N PHE A 66 -7.01 2.00 -13.17
CA PHE A 66 -6.54 0.62 -13.07
C PHE A 66 -7.44 -0.17 -12.11
N ASN A 67 -7.39 -1.50 -12.19
CA ASN A 67 -7.95 -2.36 -11.15
C ASN A 67 -6.83 -2.78 -10.19
N LEU A 68 -7.11 -2.73 -8.89
CA LEU A 68 -6.22 -3.27 -7.85
C LEU A 68 -6.69 -4.67 -7.45
N ASN A 69 -5.98 -5.70 -7.92
CA ASN A 69 -6.37 -7.10 -7.75
C ASN A 69 -5.75 -7.73 -6.51
N GLY A 70 -4.55 -7.28 -6.12
CA GLY A 70 -3.89 -7.79 -4.92
C GLY A 70 -2.61 -7.04 -4.60
N LEU A 71 -2.11 -7.26 -3.39
CA LEU A 71 -0.78 -6.81 -2.99
C LEU A 71 -0.25 -7.59 -1.78
N SER A 72 1.06 -7.69 -1.68
CA SER A 72 1.74 -8.19 -0.47
C SER A 72 2.13 -7.02 0.43
N PHE A 73 1.91 -7.15 1.74
CA PHE A 73 2.34 -6.15 2.72
C PHE A 73 2.79 -6.76 4.05
N LYS A 74 3.69 -6.04 4.73
CA LYS A 74 4.19 -6.40 6.07
C LYS A 74 4.44 -5.15 6.91
N PRO A 75 3.93 -5.06 8.15
CA PRO A 75 4.34 -4.03 9.10
C PRO A 75 5.74 -4.37 9.61
N LEU A 76 6.58 -3.36 9.75
CA LEU A 76 7.97 -3.56 10.18
C LEU A 76 8.09 -3.51 11.71
N GLY A 77 8.93 -4.38 12.26
CA GLY A 77 9.19 -4.48 13.69
C GLY A 77 8.08 -5.17 14.50
N GLU A 78 8.15 -5.04 15.82
CA GLU A 78 7.20 -5.68 16.74
C GLU A 78 5.84 -4.95 16.77
N VAL A 79 4.84 -5.58 16.19
CA VAL A 79 3.48 -5.03 16.09
C VAL A 79 2.71 -5.23 17.39
N PRO A 80 2.00 -4.21 17.91
CA PRO A 80 1.09 -4.41 19.03
C PRO A 80 -0.17 -5.16 18.57
N ARG A 81 -0.71 -5.99 19.47
CA ARG A 81 -2.02 -6.63 19.25
C ARG A 81 -3.09 -5.58 18.96
N GLY A 82 -3.83 -5.79 17.89
CA GLY A 82 -4.92 -4.94 17.43
C GLY A 82 -4.50 -3.80 16.51
N LEU A 83 -3.22 -3.70 16.12
CA LEU A 83 -2.81 -2.77 15.07
C LEU A 83 -3.61 -3.06 13.80
N ILE A 84 -4.03 -2.02 13.09
CA ILE A 84 -4.78 -2.15 11.83
C ILE A 84 -3.99 -1.49 10.71
N LEU A 85 -3.78 -2.22 9.62
CA LEU A 85 -3.36 -1.66 8.33
C LEU A 85 -4.59 -1.53 7.45
N GLU A 86 -4.94 -0.32 7.08
CA GLU A 86 -6.11 0.01 6.27
C GLU A 86 -5.65 0.44 4.87
N ILE A 87 -6.30 -0.10 3.85
CA ILE A 87 -6.04 0.12 2.44
C ILE A 87 -7.27 0.80 1.84
N ILE A 88 -7.06 1.95 1.22
CA ILE A 88 -8.13 2.77 0.68
C ILE A 88 -7.84 3.04 -0.80
N ALA A 89 -8.68 2.50 -1.69
CA ALA A 89 -8.58 2.72 -3.13
C ALA A 89 -9.67 3.70 -3.59
N TRP A 90 -9.30 4.65 -4.43
CA TRP A 90 -10.12 5.79 -4.81
C TRP A 90 -10.26 5.88 -6.32
N GLU A 91 -11.49 6.09 -6.77
CA GLU A 91 -11.78 6.63 -8.09
C GLU A 91 -11.99 8.13 -7.95
N ILE A 92 -11.05 8.91 -8.49
CA ILE A 92 -11.12 10.37 -8.49
C ILE A 92 -11.36 10.85 -9.92
N ARG A 93 -12.49 11.52 -10.15
CA ARG A 93 -12.82 12.21 -11.42
C ARG A 93 -13.09 13.68 -11.13
N ASP A 94 -12.54 14.57 -11.95
CA ASP A 94 -12.74 16.02 -11.82
C ASP A 94 -12.47 16.57 -10.40
N SER A 95 -11.47 16.00 -9.72
CA SER A 95 -11.11 16.31 -8.32
C SER A 95 -12.14 15.90 -7.26
N GLU A 96 -13.12 15.07 -7.62
CA GLU A 96 -14.11 14.49 -6.72
C GLU A 96 -13.94 12.98 -6.60
N ALA A 97 -14.09 12.45 -5.39
CA ALA A 97 -14.12 11.01 -5.16
C ALA A 97 -15.49 10.46 -5.60
N GLN A 98 -15.50 9.63 -6.63
CA GLN A 98 -16.71 8.99 -7.16
C GLN A 98 -16.97 7.66 -6.44
N ASN A 99 -15.92 6.83 -6.31
CA ASN A 99 -15.96 5.57 -5.58
C ASN A 99 -14.79 5.50 -4.59
N VAL A 100 -15.06 4.86 -3.44
CA VAL A 100 -14.09 4.63 -2.38
C VAL A 100 -14.22 3.20 -1.89
N TYR A 101 -13.16 2.44 -2.06
CA TYR A 101 -13.04 1.07 -1.59
C TYR A 101 -12.13 1.04 -0.38
N ASN A 102 -12.59 0.42 0.70
CA ASN A 102 -11.84 0.31 1.94
C ASN A 102 -11.77 -1.15 2.35
N THR A 103 -10.59 -1.59 2.77
CA THR A 103 -10.39 -2.87 3.44
C THR A 103 -9.27 -2.73 4.46
N TRP A 104 -9.16 -3.68 5.38
CA TRP A 104 -8.18 -3.62 6.43
C TRP A 104 -7.72 -5.00 6.87
N ALA A 105 -6.50 -5.06 7.38
CA ALA A 105 -5.97 -6.21 8.09
C ALA A 105 -5.69 -5.83 9.55
N ALA A 106 -6.26 -6.59 10.48
CA ALA A 106 -6.01 -6.43 11.90
C ALA A 106 -5.07 -7.52 12.39
N TYR A 107 -4.01 -7.11 13.08
CA TYR A 107 -3.04 -8.03 13.68
C TYR A 107 -3.54 -8.52 15.03
N THR A 108 -4.12 -9.71 15.05
CA THR A 108 -4.78 -10.28 16.25
C THR A 108 -3.80 -10.75 17.32
N GLU A 109 -2.55 -11.00 16.94
CA GLU A 109 -1.42 -11.34 17.79
C GLU A 109 -0.35 -10.24 17.69
N GLY A 110 0.31 -9.95 18.82
CA GLY A 110 1.43 -9.01 18.84
C GLY A 110 2.77 -9.69 18.54
N GLY A 111 3.78 -8.91 18.21
CA GLY A 111 5.13 -9.38 17.88
C GLY A 111 5.46 -9.23 16.40
N GLN A 112 6.45 -10.00 15.95
CA GLN A 112 6.87 -10.03 14.55
C GLN A 112 5.75 -10.63 13.69
N GLN A 113 5.46 -10.01 12.55
CA GLN A 113 4.44 -10.46 11.62
C GLN A 113 5.10 -11.00 10.35
N ASP A 114 4.48 -12.00 9.73
CA ASP A 114 4.87 -12.47 8.40
C ASP A 114 4.31 -11.54 7.32
N MET A 115 4.92 -11.59 6.14
CA MET A 115 4.36 -10.96 4.93
C MET A 115 3.01 -11.58 4.59
N GLN A 116 2.01 -10.75 4.32
CA GLN A 116 0.66 -11.17 3.96
C GLN A 116 0.36 -10.76 2.52
N TYR A 117 -0.09 -11.71 1.70
CA TYR A 117 -0.70 -11.40 0.41
C TYR A 117 -2.20 -11.22 0.59
N TYR A 118 -2.73 -10.12 0.09
CA TYR A 118 -4.16 -9.83 0.09
C TYR A 118 -4.69 -9.89 -1.33
N ASP A 119 -5.54 -10.89 -1.60
CA ASP A 119 -6.26 -11.03 -2.87
C ASP A 119 -7.57 -10.25 -2.78
N PHE A 120 -7.69 -9.13 -3.49
CA PHE A 120 -8.91 -8.32 -3.48
C PHE A 120 -10.00 -8.88 -4.40
N THR A 121 -9.66 -9.78 -5.33
CA THR A 121 -10.65 -10.43 -6.19
C THR A 121 -11.64 -11.27 -5.37
N MET A 122 -11.24 -11.68 -4.15
CA MET A 122 -12.09 -12.39 -3.19
C MET A 122 -13.38 -11.63 -2.83
N PHE A 123 -13.41 -10.31 -3.02
CA PHE A 123 -14.59 -9.47 -2.79
C PHE A 123 -15.60 -9.48 -3.95
N GLY A 124 -15.53 -10.51 -4.81
CA GLY A 124 -16.45 -10.68 -5.94
C GLY A 124 -16.01 -9.91 -7.19
N GLY A 125 -14.72 -9.58 -7.31
CA GLY A 125 -14.14 -8.87 -8.45
C GLY A 125 -14.31 -7.35 -8.44
N PHE A 126 -15.31 -6.82 -7.75
CA PHE A 126 -15.66 -5.39 -7.82
C PHE A 126 -14.84 -4.45 -6.94
N TRP A 127 -14.10 -4.99 -5.97
CA TRP A 127 -13.33 -4.15 -5.05
C TRP A 127 -12.09 -3.62 -5.76
N GLY A 128 -11.89 -2.30 -5.72
CA GLY A 128 -10.70 -1.68 -6.32
C GLY A 128 -10.74 -1.61 -7.84
N GLU A 129 -11.92 -1.71 -8.46
CA GLU A 129 -12.09 -1.49 -9.90
C GLU A 129 -12.07 0.00 -10.25
N THR A 130 -11.50 0.33 -11.43
CA THR A 130 -11.50 1.70 -11.99
C THR A 130 -11.00 2.78 -11.01
N VAL A 131 -9.97 2.44 -10.22
CA VAL A 131 -9.36 3.39 -9.28
C VAL A 131 -8.16 4.07 -9.94
N ASN A 132 -7.79 5.24 -9.43
CA ASN A 132 -6.59 5.98 -9.87
C ASN A 132 -5.69 6.42 -8.73
N MET A 133 -6.07 6.14 -7.47
CA MET A 133 -5.25 6.39 -6.30
C MET A 133 -5.48 5.30 -5.25
N VAL A 134 -4.42 4.92 -4.54
CA VAL A 134 -4.52 4.07 -3.35
C VAL A 134 -3.69 4.68 -2.23
N GLU A 135 -4.26 4.69 -1.03
CA GLU A 135 -3.61 5.12 0.20
C GLU A 135 -3.56 3.96 1.20
N ILE A 136 -2.51 3.92 2.00
CA ILE A 136 -2.39 3.01 3.14
C ILE A 136 -2.19 3.84 4.40
N VAL A 137 -2.98 3.51 5.42
CA VAL A 137 -2.90 4.13 6.74
C VAL A 137 -2.81 3.05 7.81
N ILE A 138 -2.07 3.33 8.88
CA ILE A 138 -1.96 2.43 10.03
C ILE A 138 -2.71 3.07 11.20
N ARG A 139 -3.54 2.28 11.88
CA ARG A 139 -4.31 2.74 13.05
C ARG A 139 -3.87 1.99 14.30
N ALA A 140 -3.82 2.73 15.40
CA ALA A 140 -3.54 2.17 16.72
C ALA A 140 -4.65 1.22 17.16
N PRO A 141 -4.33 0.23 18.04
CA PRO A 141 -5.30 -0.68 18.64
C PRO A 141 -6.25 -0.04 19.67
N ASP A 142 -6.23 1.29 19.85
CA ASP A 142 -7.04 1.97 20.86
C ASP A 142 -8.49 2.20 20.41
N GLU A 143 -9.36 2.58 21.36
CA GLU A 143 -10.79 2.83 21.09
C GLU A 143 -11.01 3.96 20.07
N GLU A 144 -10.04 4.87 19.93
CA GLU A 144 -10.12 6.02 19.02
C GLU A 144 -9.56 5.70 17.62
N GLN A 145 -8.90 4.55 17.44
CA GLN A 145 -8.27 4.07 16.20
C GLN A 145 -7.55 5.18 15.42
N LYS A 146 -6.75 5.96 16.15
CA LYS A 146 -6.01 7.09 15.60
C LYS A 146 -4.96 6.60 14.61
N GLU A 147 -4.80 7.33 13.51
CA GLU A 147 -3.70 7.09 12.57
C GLU A 147 -2.35 7.26 13.29
N VAL A 148 -1.45 6.29 13.12
CA VAL A 148 -0.10 6.28 13.67
C VAL A 148 0.93 6.20 12.56
N ASP A 149 2.11 6.78 12.81
CA ASP A 149 3.26 6.60 11.94
C ASP A 149 3.92 5.26 12.29
N TRP A 150 3.55 4.22 11.54
CA TRP A 150 4.13 2.89 11.64
C TRP A 150 4.71 2.50 10.29
N ALA A 151 5.99 2.07 10.30
CA ALA A 151 6.66 1.68 9.07
C ALA A 151 6.15 0.32 8.60
N PHE A 152 5.94 0.18 7.31
CA PHE A 152 5.50 -1.05 6.65
C PHE A 152 6.17 -1.15 5.29
N CYS A 153 6.03 -2.30 4.65
CA CYS A 153 6.43 -2.47 3.28
C CYS A 153 5.36 -3.10 2.42
N LEU A 154 5.51 -2.90 1.11
CA LEU A 154 4.69 -3.45 0.04
C LEU A 154 5.58 -4.15 -0.97
N ASP A 155 5.05 -5.23 -1.52
CA ASP A 155 5.61 -5.95 -2.68
C ASP A 155 4.46 -6.60 -3.46
N ASP A 156 4.77 -7.24 -4.59
CA ASP A 156 3.81 -7.99 -5.43
C ASP A 156 2.50 -7.22 -5.72
N LEU A 157 2.60 -5.95 -6.10
CA LEU A 157 1.45 -5.15 -6.51
C LEU A 157 0.81 -5.78 -7.77
N ASP A 158 -0.34 -6.42 -7.62
CA ASP A 158 -1.12 -6.99 -8.71
C ASP A 158 -2.14 -5.95 -9.20
N VAL A 159 -1.78 -5.31 -10.32
CA VAL A 159 -2.52 -4.21 -10.93
C VAL A 159 -2.82 -4.54 -12.38
N GLU A 160 -4.09 -4.45 -12.75
CA GLU A 160 -4.54 -4.53 -14.14
C GLU A 160 -4.70 -3.11 -14.70
N PHE A 161 -3.92 -2.77 -15.72
CA PHE A 161 -4.10 -1.51 -16.44
C PHE A 161 -5.22 -1.66 -17.47
N LEU A 162 -6.10 -0.66 -17.52
CA LEU A 162 -7.26 -0.69 -18.38
C LEU A 162 -6.98 -0.02 -19.73
N ASP A 163 -7.78 -0.39 -20.73
CA ASP A 163 -7.76 0.27 -22.03
C ASP A 163 -8.25 1.71 -21.94
N ARG A 164 -7.61 2.60 -22.71
CA ARG A 164 -7.89 4.04 -22.71
C ARG A 164 -9.35 4.42 -23.01
N GLY A 165 -10.11 3.57 -23.68
CA GLY A 165 -11.51 3.82 -23.99
C GLY A 165 -12.44 3.98 -22.78
N LEU A 166 -11.97 3.71 -21.56
CA LEU A 166 -12.72 3.90 -20.31
C LEU A 166 -12.56 5.30 -19.69
N ASP A 167 -11.68 6.14 -20.24
CA ASP A 167 -11.51 7.53 -19.79
C ASP A 167 -12.54 8.49 -20.42
N GLU A 168 -13.26 8.05 -21.46
CA GLU A 168 -14.27 8.79 -22.22
C GLU A 168 -15.70 8.51 -21.72
#